data_AF-A0A3M2JX27-F1
#
_entry.id   AF-A0A3M2JX27-F1
#
_cell.length_a   1.000
_cell.length_b   1.000
_cell.length_c   1.000
_cell.angle_alpha   90.00
_cell.angle_beta   90.00
_cell.angle_gamma   90.00
#
_symmetry.space_group_name_H-M   'P 1'
#
loop_
_entity.id
_entity.type
_entity.pdbx_description
1 polymer ?
#
loop_
_entity_poly.entity_id
_entity_poly.type
_entity_poly.pdbx_seq_one_letter_code
_entity_poly.pdbx_strand_id
1 'polypeptide(L)'
;MKLRIGILLTVLMTLPLLSAGPETTPVRQESFAGVYYVSQNRGQDVPDAGTRQRPWKSLAYAVSRVPTAEPPSRIAILVARGEYPVNALTLKENLALLGGFDDDFARRDIFQYRSILDGRGKDRLLIAAEGAQIDGFVIINGRIRGKGGAVFCNGVSCIITNNVFRNNTTLSPQPWNPQYRHEIANDGGAIYAQSGSAPVIENNLFVENFTEVGRGAAIALHGRCRGVIRGNVFLNNTTGLSDPKRSSDGGAVSVFDWSRPIIEENIFLGNRALNRNDAGGLFVALWSSPVIQRNIFVNNYCDDDGGALFVGGQEHRYDRPLDPLPASDDFFVTISRNLFIGNENPSKNSGAMRMTMETRGRFVNNITAMNTGIYFQRSEVEVVNNTILDDFLFVETKAGLRKGKIVNNIILGRFDLQVEAMVSKNLLPSPAAENNLSGEPLFIDDWLEIKAEKVTFDPTRAITEIYSSRATFSPDALVGRVVHAGGKWGVVETNTIRSIRIWGDLSGEVHFFVLPTYHLRPDSPGVDQGDGRFTPQTDMDGEARPAGQGVDIGADEVTPG
;
A
#
# COMPACT_ATOMS: atom_id res chain seq x y z
N MET A 1 -48.38 26.41 -13.28
CA MET A 1 -47.22 26.72 -14.15
C MET A 1 -46.07 25.82 -13.68
N LYS A 2 -45.46 25.06 -14.60
CA LYS A 2 -44.69 23.82 -14.36
C LYS A 2 -43.46 24.03 -13.46
N LEU A 3 -43.40 23.33 -12.31
CA LEU A 3 -42.16 23.14 -11.55
C LEU A 3 -41.39 21.99 -12.21
N ARG A 4 -40.27 22.30 -12.88
CA ARG A 4 -39.34 21.28 -13.37
C ARG A 4 -38.53 20.75 -12.18
N ILE A 5 -38.88 19.56 -11.71
CA ILE A 5 -38.00 18.75 -10.87
C ILE A 5 -36.93 18.18 -11.81
N GLY A 6 -35.73 18.74 -11.74
CA GLY A 6 -34.57 18.19 -12.42
C GLY A 6 -34.18 16.89 -11.73
N ILE A 7 -34.40 15.77 -12.41
CA ILE A 7 -33.80 14.48 -12.05
C ILE A 7 -32.29 14.66 -12.27
N LEU A 8 -31.53 14.76 -11.19
CA LEU A 8 -30.09 14.64 -11.23
C LEU A 8 -29.79 13.16 -11.50
N LEU A 9 -29.57 12.83 -12.77
CA LEU A 9 -29.10 11.52 -13.18
C LEU A 9 -27.64 11.41 -12.70
N THR A 10 -27.42 10.85 -11.52
CA THR A 10 -26.08 10.48 -11.06
C THR A 10 -25.64 9.30 -11.93
N VAL A 11 -24.91 9.58 -12.99
CA VAL A 11 -24.11 8.55 -13.67
C VAL A 11 -23.11 8.07 -12.61
N LEU A 12 -23.32 6.87 -12.06
CA LEU A 12 -22.26 6.16 -11.36
C LEU A 12 -21.18 5.89 -12.42
N MET A 13 -20.15 6.73 -12.46
CA MET A 13 -18.89 6.33 -13.06
C MET A 13 -18.32 5.24 -12.14
N THR A 14 -18.26 4.01 -12.64
CA THR A 14 -17.25 3.07 -12.18
C THR A 14 -15.91 3.81 -12.32
N LEU A 15 -15.31 4.20 -11.20
CA LEU A 15 -13.99 4.81 -11.24
C LEU A 15 -13.04 3.69 -11.63
N PRO A 16 -12.40 3.73 -12.81
CA PRO A 16 -11.40 2.73 -13.15
C PRO A 16 -10.33 2.75 -12.06
N LEU A 17 -9.81 1.57 -11.69
CA LEU A 17 -8.65 1.48 -10.81
C LEU A 17 -7.58 2.45 -11.34
N LEU A 18 -7.17 3.42 -10.52
CA LEU A 18 -6.07 4.30 -10.89
C LEU A 18 -4.81 3.45 -11.07
N SER A 19 -4.04 3.73 -12.12
CA SER A 19 -2.74 3.09 -12.31
C SER A 19 -1.82 3.45 -11.14
N ALA A 20 -1.39 2.46 -10.37
CA ALA A 20 -0.47 2.66 -9.26
C ALA A 20 0.97 2.82 -9.78
N GLY A 21 1.75 3.66 -9.11
CA GLY A 21 3.16 3.91 -9.38
C GLY A 21 3.45 5.30 -9.97
N PRO A 22 4.73 5.63 -10.21
CA PRO A 22 5.12 6.95 -10.71
C PRO A 22 4.57 7.29 -12.08
N GLU A 23 4.17 8.54 -12.26
CA GLU A 23 3.75 9.09 -13.55
C GLU A 23 4.40 10.47 -13.81
N THR A 24 4.60 10.81 -15.09
CA THR A 24 5.10 12.14 -15.44
C THR A 24 3.95 13.15 -15.41
N THR A 25 3.84 13.92 -14.33
CA THR A 25 2.87 15.02 -14.24
C THR A 25 3.45 16.33 -14.83
N PRO A 26 2.72 17.06 -15.69
CA PRO A 26 3.13 18.38 -16.16
C PRO A 26 3.31 19.40 -15.02
N VAL A 27 4.32 20.25 -15.12
CA VAL A 27 4.59 21.32 -14.13
C VAL A 27 4.16 22.67 -14.69
N ARG A 28 3.14 23.27 -14.06
CA ARG A 28 2.70 24.65 -14.32
C ARG A 28 3.62 25.64 -13.61
N GLN A 29 4.70 26.05 -14.26
CA GLN A 29 5.71 26.93 -13.66
C GLN A 29 5.12 28.26 -13.19
N GLU A 30 4.08 28.76 -13.87
CA GLU A 30 3.33 29.97 -13.53
C GLU A 30 2.56 29.89 -12.20
N SER A 31 2.42 28.71 -11.61
CA SER A 31 1.78 28.52 -10.31
C SER A 31 2.71 28.78 -9.12
N PHE A 32 4.01 28.99 -9.37
CA PHE A 32 5.00 29.27 -8.34
C PHE A 32 5.38 30.76 -8.31
N ALA A 33 5.57 31.29 -7.11
CA ALA A 33 6.03 32.66 -6.90
C ALA A 33 7.49 32.88 -7.37
N GLY A 34 8.26 31.80 -7.50
CA GLY A 34 9.62 31.83 -8.04
C GLY A 34 10.04 30.43 -8.51
N VAL A 35 10.79 30.39 -9.61
CA VAL A 35 11.26 29.15 -10.24
C VAL A 35 12.78 29.24 -10.44
N TYR A 36 13.49 28.25 -9.90
CA TYR A 36 14.94 28.16 -9.89
C TYR A 36 15.39 26.84 -10.51
N TYR A 37 16.63 26.79 -10.98
CA TYR A 37 17.11 25.69 -11.82
C TYR A 37 18.41 25.10 -11.31
N VAL A 38 18.48 23.77 -11.26
CA VAL A 38 19.66 23.00 -10.87
C VAL A 38 20.04 22.02 -11.97
N SER A 39 21.31 22.02 -12.36
CA SER A 39 21.87 21.07 -13.33
C SER A 39 23.29 20.71 -12.91
N GLN A 40 23.55 19.44 -12.63
CA GLN A 40 24.90 18.96 -12.32
C GLN A 40 25.89 19.21 -13.47
N ASN A 41 25.42 19.05 -14.71
CA ASN A 41 26.25 19.08 -15.91
C ASN A 41 26.59 20.49 -16.37
N ARG A 42 25.64 21.43 -16.24
CA ARG A 42 25.77 22.80 -16.78
C ARG A 42 25.87 23.88 -15.71
N GLY A 43 25.59 23.52 -14.46
CA GLY A 43 25.44 24.50 -13.38
C GLY A 43 26.74 24.89 -12.69
N GLN A 44 26.69 26.03 -12.00
CA GLN A 44 27.76 26.54 -11.16
C GLN A 44 27.17 27.15 -9.87
N ASP A 45 27.77 26.83 -8.72
CA ASP A 45 27.31 27.29 -7.40
C ASP A 45 27.83 28.70 -7.09
N VAL A 46 27.32 29.69 -7.82
CA VAL A 46 27.63 31.12 -7.65
C VAL A 46 26.35 31.95 -7.40
N PRO A 47 26.43 33.10 -6.70
CA PRO A 47 25.24 33.83 -6.27
C PRO A 47 24.34 34.36 -7.40
N ASP A 48 24.91 34.62 -8.57
CA ASP A 48 24.23 35.18 -9.75
C ASP A 48 23.72 34.11 -10.74
N ALA A 49 23.81 32.83 -10.36
CA ALA A 49 23.20 31.69 -11.05
C ALA A 49 21.78 31.40 -10.48
N GLY A 50 21.22 30.23 -10.79
CA GLY A 50 19.88 29.80 -10.40
C GLY A 50 18.79 30.09 -11.44
N THR A 51 19.15 30.67 -12.59
CA THR A 51 18.25 30.87 -13.74
C THR A 51 18.34 29.71 -14.71
N ARG A 52 17.40 29.62 -15.66
CA ARG A 52 17.37 28.55 -16.66
C ARG A 52 18.65 28.49 -17.52
N GLN A 53 19.23 29.66 -17.83
CA GLN A 53 20.45 29.80 -18.64
C GLN A 53 21.72 29.60 -17.81
N ARG A 54 21.69 29.92 -16.51
CA ARG A 54 22.81 29.76 -15.58
C ARG A 54 22.31 29.02 -14.34
N PRO A 55 22.05 27.70 -14.42
CA PRO A 55 21.54 26.94 -13.28
C PRO A 55 22.60 26.82 -12.18
N TRP A 56 22.17 26.55 -10.95
CA TRP A 56 23.08 26.10 -9.90
C TRP A 56 23.52 24.65 -10.15
N LYS A 57 24.66 24.25 -9.57
CA LYS A 57 25.22 22.91 -9.75
C LYS A 57 24.67 21.92 -8.73
N SER A 58 24.57 22.33 -7.46
CA SER A 58 24.18 21.45 -6.36
C SER A 58 22.85 21.84 -5.73
N LEU A 59 22.13 20.83 -5.24
CA LEU A 59 20.87 21.01 -4.53
C LEU A 59 21.07 21.74 -3.20
N ALA A 60 22.12 21.40 -2.44
CA ALA A 60 22.42 22.06 -1.18
C ALA A 60 22.62 23.57 -1.34
N TYR A 61 23.37 23.98 -2.38
CA TYR A 61 23.53 25.38 -2.70
C TYR A 61 22.19 26.03 -3.07
N ALA A 62 21.44 25.42 -4.00
CA ALA A 62 20.15 25.94 -4.43
C ALA A 62 19.16 26.14 -3.27
N VAL A 63 18.95 25.11 -2.44
CA VAL A 63 18.06 25.18 -1.27
C VAL A 63 18.50 26.27 -0.30
N SER A 64 19.80 26.46 -0.09
CA SER A 64 20.30 27.54 0.77
C SER A 64 19.99 28.95 0.22
N ARG A 65 19.93 29.10 -1.11
CA ARG A 65 19.82 30.40 -1.80
C ARG A 65 18.39 30.84 -2.12
N VAL A 66 17.49 29.91 -2.41
CA VAL A 66 16.10 30.27 -2.73
C VAL A 66 15.43 30.99 -1.55
N PRO A 67 14.52 31.95 -1.79
CA PRO A 67 13.78 32.62 -0.73
C PRO A 67 12.87 31.62 0.01
N THR A 68 12.31 32.03 1.16
CA THR A 68 11.19 31.33 1.78
C THR A 68 9.90 31.71 1.06
N ALA A 69 8.88 30.83 1.12
CA ALA A 69 7.55 31.10 0.61
C ALA A 69 6.52 30.83 1.70
N GLU A 70 5.54 31.72 1.81
CA GLU A 70 4.43 31.59 2.75
C GLU A 70 3.16 31.10 2.03
N PRO A 71 2.32 30.26 2.66
CA PRO A 71 1.07 29.81 2.06
C PRO A 71 0.16 31.00 1.67
N PRO A 72 -0.60 30.92 0.56
CA PRO A 72 -0.68 29.76 -0.36
C PRO A 72 0.44 29.73 -1.42
N SER A 73 1.40 30.65 -1.37
CA SER A 73 2.49 30.73 -2.35
C SER A 73 3.53 29.65 -2.14
N ARG A 74 4.14 29.20 -3.23
CA ARG A 74 5.22 28.20 -3.24
C ARG A 74 6.33 28.65 -4.17
N ILE A 75 7.53 28.14 -3.94
CA ILE A 75 8.66 28.27 -4.88
C ILE A 75 9.06 26.90 -5.41
N ALA A 76 9.63 26.86 -6.60
CA ALA A 76 10.08 25.63 -7.23
C ALA A 76 11.58 25.63 -7.53
N ILE A 77 12.23 24.50 -7.30
CA ILE A 77 13.53 24.16 -7.87
C ILE A 77 13.31 23.02 -8.87
N LEU A 78 13.57 23.29 -10.15
CA LEU A 78 13.54 22.31 -11.23
C LEU A 78 14.94 21.71 -11.38
N VAL A 79 15.01 20.39 -11.38
CA VAL A 79 16.26 19.63 -11.36
C VAL A 79 16.39 18.87 -12.67
N ALA A 80 17.45 19.17 -13.41
CA ALA A 80 17.78 18.46 -14.63
C ALA A 80 18.23 17.03 -14.32
N ARG A 81 18.19 16.15 -15.31
CA ARG A 81 18.79 14.82 -15.25
C ARG A 81 20.23 14.88 -14.73
N GLY A 82 20.63 13.87 -13.98
CA GLY A 82 21.95 13.80 -13.36
C GLY A 82 21.91 13.07 -12.03
N GLU A 83 23.09 12.84 -11.46
CA GLU A 83 23.26 12.21 -10.16
C GLU A 83 23.72 13.25 -9.15
N TYR A 84 22.88 13.55 -8.18
CA TYR A 84 23.10 14.56 -7.17
C TYR A 84 23.44 13.85 -5.85
N PRO A 85 24.69 13.92 -5.38
CA PRO A 85 25.02 13.44 -4.04
C PRO A 85 24.28 14.29 -3.01
N VAL A 86 23.55 13.65 -2.12
CA VAL A 86 22.79 14.33 -1.06
C VAL A 86 23.14 13.69 0.28
N ASN A 87 23.40 14.54 1.28
CA ASN A 87 23.61 14.12 2.65
C ASN A 87 22.85 15.07 3.58
N ALA A 88 21.80 14.57 4.23
CA ALA A 88 20.97 15.26 5.20
C ALA A 88 20.50 16.66 4.79
N LEU A 89 20.11 16.83 3.53
CA LEU A 89 19.62 18.10 3.01
C LEU A 89 18.28 18.46 3.66
N THR A 90 18.28 19.55 4.44
CA THR A 90 17.06 20.09 5.05
C THR A 90 16.33 20.96 4.04
N LEU A 91 15.08 20.59 3.74
CA LEU A 91 14.23 21.36 2.85
C LEU A 91 13.69 22.62 3.54
N LYS A 92 13.28 23.59 2.73
CA LYS A 92 12.55 24.78 3.19
C LYS A 92 11.05 24.54 3.14
N GLU A 93 10.31 25.23 3.99
CA GLU A 93 8.85 25.21 3.96
C GLU A 93 8.33 25.68 2.60
N ASN A 94 7.25 25.04 2.13
CA ASN A 94 6.56 25.35 0.87
C ASN A 94 7.43 25.29 -0.39
N LEU A 95 8.61 24.65 -0.32
CA LEU A 95 9.51 24.42 -1.46
C LEU A 95 9.04 23.19 -2.26
N ALA A 96 8.81 23.37 -3.56
CA ALA A 96 8.66 22.28 -4.50
C ALA A 96 10.02 21.92 -5.13
N LEU A 97 10.55 20.75 -4.79
CA LEU A 97 11.71 20.18 -5.46
C LEU A 97 11.18 19.21 -6.54
N LEU A 98 11.48 19.49 -7.81
CA LEU A 98 10.87 18.82 -8.97
C LEU A 98 11.95 18.26 -9.91
N GLY A 99 12.04 16.93 -10.01
CA GLY A 99 12.98 16.21 -10.88
C GLY A 99 12.40 15.85 -12.24
N GLY A 100 13.23 15.26 -13.09
CA GLY A 100 12.79 14.69 -14.36
C GLY A 100 12.91 15.63 -15.57
N PHE A 101 13.76 16.65 -15.51
CA PHE A 101 13.93 17.61 -16.61
C PHE A 101 15.12 17.29 -17.50
N ASP A 102 15.01 17.53 -18.82
CA ASP A 102 16.18 17.50 -19.70
C ASP A 102 17.16 18.65 -19.39
N ASP A 103 18.34 18.62 -20.02
CA ASP A 103 19.42 19.52 -19.63
C ASP A 103 19.02 21.00 -19.73
N ASP A 104 18.20 21.37 -20.72
CA ASP A 104 17.72 22.74 -20.98
C ASP A 104 16.36 23.06 -20.34
N PHE A 105 15.78 22.14 -19.57
CA PHE A 105 14.49 22.26 -18.90
C PHE A 105 13.32 22.52 -19.85
N ALA A 106 13.42 22.10 -21.11
CA ALA A 106 12.35 22.24 -22.10
C ALA A 106 11.31 21.13 -21.97
N ARG A 107 11.72 19.94 -21.51
CA ARG A 107 10.84 18.78 -21.37
C ARG A 107 10.98 18.16 -20.00
N ARG A 108 9.88 17.56 -19.55
CA ARG A 108 9.83 16.76 -18.34
C ARG A 108 9.37 15.35 -18.69
N ASP A 109 10.15 14.37 -18.25
CA ASP A 109 9.82 12.95 -18.26
C ASP A 109 10.67 12.29 -17.15
N ILE A 110 10.01 11.83 -16.10
CA ILE A 110 10.70 11.34 -14.89
C ILE A 110 11.45 10.03 -15.14
N PHE A 111 11.11 9.31 -16.21
CA PHE A 111 11.76 8.05 -16.59
C PHE A 111 12.92 8.28 -17.56
N GLN A 112 12.78 9.22 -18.51
CA GLN A 112 13.81 9.52 -19.51
C GLN A 112 14.90 10.44 -18.95
N TYR A 113 14.53 11.44 -18.16
CA TYR A 113 15.43 12.48 -17.66
C TYR A 113 15.65 12.39 -16.14
N ARG A 114 15.97 11.18 -15.68
CA ARG A 114 16.11 10.85 -14.25
C ARG A 114 17.02 11.82 -13.50
N SER A 115 16.45 12.49 -12.50
CA SER A 115 17.17 13.21 -11.46
C SER A 115 17.37 12.27 -10.28
N ILE A 116 18.60 11.83 -10.05
CA ILE A 116 18.93 10.83 -9.03
C ILE A 116 19.46 11.55 -7.80
N LEU A 117 18.83 11.35 -6.65
CA LEU A 117 19.36 11.74 -5.34
C LEU A 117 20.06 10.51 -4.76
N ASP A 118 21.39 10.59 -4.58
CA ASP A 118 22.18 9.46 -4.13
C ASP A 118 22.82 9.74 -2.76
N GLY A 119 22.49 8.93 -1.77
CA GLY A 119 23.10 8.95 -0.43
C GLY A 119 24.50 8.32 -0.42
N ARG A 120 24.89 7.59 -1.47
CA ARG A 120 26.20 6.92 -1.62
C ARG A 120 26.52 5.96 -0.47
N GLY A 121 25.49 5.34 0.10
CA GLY A 121 25.60 4.47 1.26
C GLY A 121 25.98 5.22 2.53
N LYS A 122 25.71 6.53 2.60
CA LYS A 122 26.02 7.40 3.73
C LYS A 122 24.81 8.23 4.14
N ASP A 123 24.51 8.21 5.43
CA ASP A 123 23.50 9.06 6.07
C ASP A 123 22.10 8.94 5.41
N ARG A 124 21.17 9.75 5.89
CA ARG A 124 19.85 9.98 5.29
C ARG A 124 19.95 11.08 4.23
N LEU A 125 19.12 11.04 3.19
CA LEU A 125 19.16 12.05 2.12
C LEU A 125 18.48 13.37 2.51
N LEU A 126 17.22 13.34 2.94
CA LEU A 126 16.37 14.52 3.09
C LEU A 126 15.77 14.63 4.51
N ILE A 127 15.74 15.85 5.03
CA ILE A 127 14.92 16.25 6.18
C ILE A 127 13.79 17.12 5.63
N ALA A 128 12.55 16.63 5.76
CA ALA A 128 11.38 17.29 5.22
C ALA A 128 11.02 18.56 6.02
N ALA A 129 10.26 19.45 5.38
CA ALA A 129 9.70 20.66 5.97
C ALA A 129 8.21 20.78 5.61
N GLU A 130 7.49 21.63 6.33
CA GLU A 130 6.06 21.84 6.14
C GLU A 130 5.75 22.30 4.70
N GLY A 131 4.78 21.66 4.04
CA GLY A 131 4.38 22.00 2.66
C GLY A 131 5.45 21.74 1.59
N ALA A 132 6.61 21.19 1.95
CA ALA A 132 7.65 20.85 0.99
C ALA A 132 7.16 19.70 0.08
N GLN A 133 7.49 19.78 -1.21
CA GLN A 133 7.20 18.71 -2.17
C GLN A 133 8.48 18.12 -2.74
N ILE A 134 8.48 16.81 -2.85
CA ILE A 134 9.54 16.01 -3.48
C ILE A 134 8.87 15.23 -4.60
N ASP A 135 9.12 15.61 -5.85
CA ASP A 135 8.43 15.03 -7.00
C ASP A 135 9.35 14.62 -8.16
N GLY A 136 9.21 13.39 -8.66
CA GLY A 136 9.89 12.94 -9.87
C GLY A 136 11.38 12.59 -9.71
N PHE A 137 11.80 12.12 -8.54
CA PHE A 137 13.19 11.72 -8.27
C PHE A 137 13.38 10.21 -8.21
N VAL A 138 14.61 9.78 -8.48
CA VAL A 138 15.11 8.45 -8.09
C VAL A 138 15.98 8.65 -6.84
N ILE A 139 15.54 8.15 -5.69
CA ILE A 139 16.10 8.42 -4.36
C ILE A 139 16.72 7.13 -3.82
N ILE A 140 18.04 7.06 -3.78
CA ILE A 140 18.77 5.80 -3.61
C ILE A 140 19.89 5.85 -2.57
N ASN A 141 20.22 4.66 -2.08
CA ASN A 141 21.40 4.38 -1.24
C ASN A 141 21.52 5.26 0.01
N GLY A 142 20.41 5.73 0.57
CA GLY A 142 20.39 6.26 1.92
C GLY A 142 20.72 5.15 2.91
N ARG A 143 21.71 5.35 3.78
CA ARG A 143 22.14 4.32 4.73
C ARG A 143 22.53 4.98 6.04
N ILE A 144 21.64 4.90 7.03
CA ILE A 144 21.78 5.63 8.29
C ILE A 144 21.55 4.73 9.50
N ARG A 145 22.33 4.95 10.56
CA ARG A 145 21.98 4.48 11.90
C ARG A 145 21.05 5.50 12.56
N GLY A 146 19.81 5.53 12.10
CA GLY A 146 18.77 6.47 12.49
C GLY A 146 17.47 6.15 11.76
N LYS A 147 16.41 6.93 12.00
CA LYS A 147 15.10 6.71 11.40
C LYS A 147 14.99 7.37 10.02
N GLY A 148 14.32 6.74 9.07
CA GLY A 148 14.16 7.28 7.71
C GLY A 148 15.45 7.19 6.91
N GLY A 149 15.67 6.10 6.16
CA GLY A 149 16.89 5.95 5.35
C GLY A 149 17.01 6.99 4.24
N ALA A 150 15.90 7.46 3.69
CA ALA A 150 15.85 8.50 2.66
C ALA A 150 15.27 9.82 3.15
N VAL A 151 14.06 9.80 3.72
CA VAL A 151 13.32 11.01 4.12
C VAL A 151 12.88 10.90 5.57
N PHE A 152 13.07 11.97 6.33
CA PHE A 152 12.58 12.09 7.70
C PHE A 152 11.63 13.26 7.87
N CYS A 153 10.43 12.98 8.39
CA CYS A 153 9.40 13.94 8.71
C CYS A 153 9.15 13.95 10.22
N ASN A 154 9.25 15.11 10.86
CA ASN A 154 9.04 15.24 12.31
C ASN A 154 8.14 16.43 12.61
N GLY A 155 6.87 16.17 12.89
CA GLY A 155 5.86 17.20 13.11
C GLY A 155 5.62 18.09 11.89
N VAL A 156 5.83 17.56 10.68
CA VAL A 156 5.67 18.29 9.41
C VAL A 156 4.88 17.47 8.39
N SER A 157 4.18 18.15 7.50
CA SER A 157 3.37 17.56 6.44
C SER A 157 3.94 17.91 5.08
N CYS A 158 4.61 16.94 4.44
CA CYS A 158 5.20 17.09 3.12
C CYS A 158 4.40 16.31 2.05
N ILE A 159 4.69 16.60 0.78
CA ILE A 159 4.08 15.97 -0.39
C ILE A 159 5.18 15.18 -1.12
N ILE A 160 5.04 13.87 -1.22
CA ILE A 160 6.04 12.97 -1.82
C ILE A 160 5.37 12.22 -2.95
N THR A 161 5.66 12.61 -4.20
CA THR A 161 4.93 12.12 -5.37
C THR A 161 5.83 11.66 -6.50
N ASN A 162 5.43 10.62 -7.24
CA ASN A 162 6.12 10.24 -8.48
C ASN A 162 7.62 9.92 -8.32
N ASN A 163 8.05 9.44 -7.15
CA ASN A 163 9.44 9.10 -6.89
C ASN A 163 9.68 7.58 -6.95
N VAL A 164 10.93 7.21 -7.18
CA VAL A 164 11.43 5.84 -7.00
C VAL A 164 12.34 5.83 -5.77
N PHE A 165 12.00 5.08 -4.73
CA PHE A 165 12.86 4.83 -3.57
C PHE A 165 13.49 3.45 -3.68
N ARG A 166 14.82 3.38 -3.74
CA ARG A 166 15.52 2.10 -3.90
C ARG A 166 16.74 1.95 -3.02
N ASN A 167 16.91 0.76 -2.43
CA ASN A 167 18.09 0.41 -1.63
C ASN A 167 18.36 1.40 -0.48
N ASN A 168 17.33 2.06 0.03
CA ASN A 168 17.46 2.85 1.24
C ASN A 168 17.37 1.92 2.45
N THR A 169 18.22 2.15 3.45
CA THR A 169 18.41 1.24 4.57
C THR A 169 18.56 1.99 5.89
N THR A 170 17.81 1.56 6.90
CA THR A 170 18.10 1.89 8.30
C THR A 170 18.91 0.78 8.96
N LEU A 171 19.95 1.17 9.70
CA LEU A 171 20.86 0.26 10.38
C LEU A 171 20.46 0.07 11.84
N SER A 172 20.81 -1.07 12.42
CA SER A 172 20.51 -1.41 13.82
C SER A 172 21.07 -0.35 14.80
N PRO A 173 20.39 0.06 15.87
CA PRO A 173 21.00 0.95 16.86
C PRO A 173 22.30 0.37 17.45
N GLN A 174 23.20 1.22 17.96
CA GLN A 174 24.45 0.76 18.57
C GLN A 174 24.73 1.53 19.88
N PRO A 175 24.83 0.84 21.03
CA PRO A 175 24.54 -0.59 21.23
C PRO A 175 23.04 -0.91 21.06
N TRP A 176 22.70 -2.15 20.64
CA TRP A 176 21.32 -2.66 20.64
C TRP A 176 21.16 -3.77 21.67
N ASN A 177 20.50 -3.45 22.77
CA ASN A 177 20.24 -4.38 23.87
C ASN A 177 18.86 -4.10 24.48
N PRO A 178 17.77 -4.34 23.73
CA PRO A 178 16.43 -4.08 24.23
C PRO A 178 16.11 -5.04 25.37
N GLN A 179 15.45 -4.51 26.39
CA GLN A 179 14.96 -5.28 27.54
C GLN A 179 13.72 -6.10 27.15
N TYR A 180 12.90 -5.57 26.26
CA TYR A 180 11.62 -6.14 25.84
C TYR A 180 11.56 -6.43 24.33
N ARG A 181 10.57 -7.23 23.92
CA ARG A 181 10.21 -7.35 22.50
C ARG A 181 9.54 -6.05 22.05
N HIS A 182 9.50 -5.81 20.73
CA HIS A 182 8.79 -4.67 20.16
C HIS A 182 9.34 -3.30 20.56
N GLU A 183 10.61 -3.22 21.02
CA GLU A 183 11.23 -1.93 21.30
C GLU A 183 11.44 -1.11 20.02
N ILE A 184 11.33 0.21 20.14
CA ILE A 184 11.47 1.12 19.00
C ILE A 184 12.94 1.19 18.60
N ALA A 185 13.23 0.78 17.36
CA ALA A 185 14.57 0.81 16.78
C ALA A 185 14.68 1.93 15.73
N ASN A 186 15.38 1.65 14.62
CA ASN A 186 15.54 2.57 13.50
C ASN A 186 14.56 2.19 12.38
N ASP A 187 13.37 2.77 12.45
CA ASP A 187 12.26 2.49 11.53
C ASP A 187 12.33 3.32 10.24
N GLY A 188 11.63 2.88 9.20
CA GLY A 188 11.46 3.60 7.93
C GLY A 188 12.68 3.48 7.02
N GLY A 189 12.84 2.33 6.35
CA GLY A 189 13.99 2.09 5.47
C GLY A 189 14.11 3.14 4.35
N ALA A 190 12.99 3.70 3.86
CA ALA A 190 12.99 4.90 3.03
C ALA A 190 12.43 6.13 3.78
N ILE A 191 11.17 6.11 4.19
CA ILE A 191 10.49 7.26 4.80
C ILE A 191 10.14 6.95 6.25
N TYR A 192 10.44 7.88 7.15
CA TYR A 192 9.94 7.85 8.51
C TYR A 192 9.23 9.15 8.85
N ALA A 193 8.01 9.06 9.38
CA ALA A 193 7.23 10.20 9.81
C ALA A 193 6.76 10.04 11.27
N GLN A 194 6.92 11.10 12.06
CA GLN A 194 6.52 11.09 13.47
C GLN A 194 5.87 12.39 13.97
N SER A 195 5.44 12.38 15.23
CA SER A 195 5.00 13.57 15.97
C SER A 195 3.80 14.26 15.34
N GLY A 196 2.78 13.48 14.95
CA GLY A 196 1.57 14.01 14.33
C GLY A 196 1.71 14.41 12.86
N SER A 197 2.81 14.05 12.20
CA SER A 197 3.02 14.34 10.77
C SER A 197 1.88 13.80 9.90
N ALA A 198 1.54 14.54 8.84
CA ALA A 198 0.49 14.18 7.90
C ALA A 198 1.00 14.18 6.44
N PRO A 199 2.03 13.38 6.10
CA PRO A 199 2.57 13.38 4.74
C PRO A 199 1.56 12.81 3.74
N VAL A 200 1.56 13.38 2.54
CA VAL A 200 0.86 12.84 1.36
C VAL A 200 1.89 12.10 0.52
N ILE A 201 1.77 10.78 0.42
CA ILE A 201 2.72 9.90 -0.25
C ILE A 201 1.98 9.17 -1.37
N GLU A 202 2.15 9.63 -2.61
CA GLU A 202 1.34 9.15 -3.73
C GLU A 202 2.15 8.79 -4.97
N ASN A 203 1.71 7.77 -5.69
CA ASN A 203 2.28 7.43 -7.00
C ASN A 203 3.80 7.20 -6.93
N ASN A 204 4.30 6.60 -5.84
CA ASN A 204 5.72 6.28 -5.72
C ASN A 204 5.96 4.78 -5.93
N LEU A 205 7.20 4.46 -6.31
CA LEU A 205 7.71 3.09 -6.40
C LEU A 205 8.74 2.87 -5.29
N PHE A 206 8.45 2.00 -4.33
CA PHE A 206 9.36 1.58 -3.27
C PHE A 206 9.87 0.18 -3.57
N VAL A 207 11.13 0.05 -3.96
CA VAL A 207 11.73 -1.22 -4.38
C VAL A 207 12.93 -1.52 -3.51
N GLU A 208 12.99 -2.72 -2.92
CA GLU A 208 14.20 -3.19 -2.23
C GLU A 208 14.71 -2.16 -1.19
N ASN A 209 13.83 -1.61 -0.35
CA ASN A 209 14.25 -0.85 0.82
C ASN A 209 14.30 -1.78 2.04
N PHE A 210 15.08 -1.39 3.06
CA PHE A 210 15.48 -2.30 4.12
C PHE A 210 15.49 -1.68 5.51
N THR A 211 15.20 -2.49 6.53
CA THR A 211 15.58 -2.22 7.93
C THR A 211 16.41 -3.38 8.47
N GLU A 212 17.53 -3.10 9.13
CA GLU A 212 18.27 -4.12 9.89
C GLU A 212 17.49 -4.54 11.13
N VAL A 213 17.14 -3.55 11.95
CA VAL A 213 16.25 -3.65 13.11
C VAL A 213 15.34 -2.43 13.13
N GLY A 214 14.04 -2.66 13.02
CA GLY A 214 13.02 -1.62 12.94
C GLY A 214 11.94 -1.93 11.92
N ARG A 215 10.85 -1.17 11.96
CA ARG A 215 9.62 -1.41 11.20
C ARG A 215 9.60 -0.61 9.90
N GLY A 216 8.79 -1.05 8.94
CA GLY A 216 8.49 -0.26 7.73
C GLY A 216 9.71 -0.14 6.83
N ALA A 217 10.01 -1.19 6.06
CA ALA A 217 11.15 -1.18 5.13
C ALA A 217 11.04 -0.06 4.09
N ALA A 218 9.83 0.30 3.66
CA ALA A 218 9.59 1.49 2.86
C ALA A 218 9.17 2.67 3.75
N ILE A 219 8.03 2.57 4.43
CA ILE A 219 7.43 3.69 5.17
C ILE A 219 7.13 3.28 6.61
N ALA A 220 7.46 4.13 7.58
CA ALA A 220 7.00 4.00 8.95
C ALA A 220 6.35 5.30 9.45
N LEU A 221 5.12 5.17 9.95
CA LEU A 221 4.34 6.23 10.59
C LEU A 221 4.25 5.95 12.09
N HIS A 222 4.64 6.92 12.93
CA HIS A 222 4.74 6.73 14.37
C HIS A 222 4.24 7.95 15.16
N GLY A 223 3.38 7.73 16.15
CA GLY A 223 3.01 8.79 17.10
C GLY A 223 2.03 9.78 16.51
N ARG A 224 0.77 9.32 16.38
CA ARG A 224 -0.42 10.09 15.97
C ARG A 224 -0.35 10.67 14.56
N CYS A 225 0.40 10.04 13.65
CA CYS A 225 0.49 10.48 12.26
C CYS A 225 -0.86 10.31 11.53
N ARG A 226 -1.18 11.25 10.62
CA ARG A 226 -2.45 11.31 9.87
C ARG A 226 -2.17 11.63 8.40
N GLY A 227 -1.49 10.73 7.70
CA GLY A 227 -1.12 10.90 6.28
C GLY A 227 -2.00 10.14 5.31
N VAL A 228 -1.73 10.33 4.02
CA VAL A 228 -2.31 9.55 2.92
C VAL A 228 -1.21 8.76 2.23
N ILE A 229 -1.42 7.46 2.02
CA ILE A 229 -0.55 6.58 1.24
C ILE A 229 -1.40 6.02 0.11
N ARG A 230 -1.24 6.53 -1.11
CA ARG A 230 -2.14 6.22 -2.22
C ARG A 230 -1.45 5.93 -3.53
N GLY A 231 -1.92 4.94 -4.29
CA GLY A 231 -1.41 4.71 -5.64
C GLY A 231 0.07 4.32 -5.69
N ASN A 232 0.65 3.81 -4.60
CA ASN A 232 2.07 3.43 -4.56
C ASN A 232 2.26 1.95 -4.89
N VAL A 233 3.46 1.60 -5.35
CA VAL A 233 3.88 0.21 -5.54
C VAL A 233 5.01 -0.09 -4.56
N PHE A 234 4.79 -1.07 -3.67
CA PHE A 234 5.77 -1.59 -2.71
C PHE A 234 6.23 -2.96 -3.19
N LEU A 235 7.45 -3.04 -3.70
CA LEU A 235 8.02 -4.23 -4.30
C LEU A 235 9.24 -4.73 -3.51
N ASN A 236 9.20 -5.95 -3.00
CA ASN A 236 10.36 -6.63 -2.40
C ASN A 236 11.08 -5.84 -1.29
N ASN A 237 10.35 -5.01 -0.53
CA ASN A 237 10.91 -4.33 0.64
C ASN A 237 11.02 -5.34 1.78
N THR A 238 12.12 -5.30 2.54
CA THR A 238 12.43 -6.34 3.54
C THR A 238 12.80 -5.74 4.88
N THR A 239 12.10 -6.12 5.95
CA THR A 239 12.44 -5.73 7.33
C THR A 239 13.12 -6.85 8.10
N GLY A 240 13.81 -6.43 9.17
CA GLY A 240 14.37 -7.33 10.16
C GLY A 240 15.52 -8.16 9.62
N LEU A 241 16.42 -7.60 8.81
CA LEU A 241 17.57 -8.35 8.26
C LEU A 241 18.47 -8.95 9.35
N SER A 242 18.51 -8.36 10.55
CA SER A 242 19.37 -8.80 11.64
C SER A 242 18.74 -8.57 13.02
N ASP A 243 17.41 -8.71 13.12
CA ASP A 243 16.65 -8.47 14.35
C ASP A 243 16.70 -9.66 15.33
N PRO A 244 17.37 -9.53 16.48
CA PRO A 244 17.47 -10.62 17.44
C PRO A 244 16.26 -10.72 18.38
N LYS A 245 15.33 -9.76 18.36
CA LYS A 245 14.39 -9.50 19.46
C LYS A 245 12.95 -9.24 19.03
N ARG A 246 12.61 -9.39 17.74
CA ARG A 246 11.26 -9.16 17.21
C ARG A 246 10.78 -7.74 17.53
N SER A 247 11.56 -6.79 17.05
CA SER A 247 11.33 -5.34 17.12
C SER A 247 11.02 -4.74 15.75
N SER A 248 11.09 -5.55 14.69
CA SER A 248 10.88 -5.16 13.28
C SER A 248 9.52 -5.65 12.78
N ASP A 249 8.50 -5.48 13.62
CA ASP A 249 7.19 -6.16 13.54
C ASP A 249 6.38 -5.95 12.25
N GLY A 250 6.91 -5.30 11.22
CA GLY A 250 6.16 -5.07 10.00
C GLY A 250 7.02 -4.94 8.77
N GLY A 251 6.39 -5.13 7.62
CA GLY A 251 6.98 -5.21 6.30
C GLY A 251 7.10 -3.87 5.61
N ALA A 252 6.70 -3.77 4.34
CA ALA A 252 6.91 -2.56 3.54
C ALA A 252 6.41 -1.28 4.24
N VAL A 253 5.22 -1.32 4.85
CA VAL A 253 4.65 -0.17 5.56
C VAL A 253 4.32 -0.53 7.01
N SER A 254 4.61 0.39 7.93
CA SER A 254 4.25 0.29 9.35
C SER A 254 3.45 1.51 9.82
N VAL A 255 2.35 1.24 10.56
CA VAL A 255 1.50 2.24 11.20
C VAL A 255 1.46 1.95 12.70
N PHE A 256 1.98 2.88 13.49
CA PHE A 256 2.26 2.63 14.90
C PHE A 256 1.87 3.82 15.78
N ASP A 257 1.49 3.52 17.02
CA ASP A 257 1.21 4.48 18.10
C ASP A 257 0.17 5.54 17.72
N TRP A 258 -1.12 5.18 17.82
CA TRP A 258 -2.28 6.06 17.61
C TRP A 258 -2.34 6.73 16.24
N SER A 259 -1.65 6.18 15.24
CA SER A 259 -1.64 6.73 13.88
C SER A 259 -2.92 6.34 13.13
N ARG A 260 -3.45 7.25 12.31
CA ARG A 260 -4.75 7.10 11.62
C ARG A 260 -4.66 7.51 10.13
N PRO A 261 -3.75 6.90 9.33
CA PRO A 261 -3.63 7.23 7.92
C PRO A 261 -4.77 6.64 7.07
N ILE A 262 -4.91 7.17 5.85
CA ILE A 262 -5.65 6.52 4.75
C ILE A 262 -4.63 5.80 3.88
N ILE A 263 -4.83 4.51 3.64
CA ILE A 263 -3.98 3.66 2.82
C ILE A 263 -4.84 3.03 1.73
N GLU A 264 -4.74 3.55 0.51
CA GLU A 264 -5.62 3.11 -0.56
C GLU A 264 -4.96 2.96 -1.94
N GLU A 265 -5.49 2.07 -2.78
CA GLU A 265 -5.05 1.94 -4.18
C GLU A 265 -3.55 1.62 -4.33
N ASN A 266 -2.95 0.98 -3.32
CA ASN A 266 -1.55 0.57 -3.37
C ASN A 266 -1.40 -0.91 -3.76
N ILE A 267 -0.25 -1.24 -4.34
CA ILE A 267 0.17 -2.61 -4.62
C ILE A 267 1.30 -2.99 -3.65
N PHE A 268 1.11 -4.06 -2.87
CA PHE A 268 2.11 -4.67 -2.01
C PHE A 268 2.51 -6.02 -2.60
N LEU A 269 3.64 -6.08 -3.28
CA LEU A 269 4.10 -7.25 -4.02
C LEU A 269 5.45 -7.76 -3.50
N GLY A 270 5.49 -9.01 -3.00
CA GLY A 270 6.75 -9.67 -2.69
C GLY A 270 7.48 -9.16 -1.44
N ASN A 271 6.83 -8.37 -0.58
CA ASN A 271 7.49 -7.77 0.59
C ASN A 271 7.64 -8.79 1.73
N ARG A 272 8.67 -8.60 2.56
CA ARG A 272 9.12 -9.61 3.53
C ARG A 272 9.37 -9.04 4.92
N ALA A 273 8.93 -9.77 5.94
CA ALA A 273 9.32 -9.55 7.34
C ALA A 273 10.07 -10.78 7.87
N LEU A 274 11.37 -10.64 8.11
CA LEU A 274 12.25 -11.76 8.51
C LEU A 274 12.41 -11.83 10.03
N ASN A 275 13.10 -12.86 10.54
CA ASN A 275 13.51 -12.99 11.94
C ASN A 275 12.33 -12.97 12.94
N ARG A 276 11.28 -13.75 12.63
CA ARG A 276 10.04 -13.90 13.42
C ARG A 276 9.23 -12.61 13.55
N ASN A 277 9.36 -11.70 12.59
CA ASN A 277 8.54 -10.50 12.55
C ASN A 277 7.24 -10.75 11.79
N ASP A 278 6.25 -9.92 12.07
CA ASP A 278 4.90 -10.00 11.50
C ASP A 278 4.78 -9.18 10.20
N ALA A 279 3.78 -9.52 9.40
CA ALA A 279 3.35 -8.83 8.18
C ALA A 279 4.41 -8.38 7.19
N GLY A 280 4.62 -9.14 6.11
CA GLY A 280 5.45 -8.74 4.98
C GLY A 280 4.95 -7.50 4.23
N GLY A 281 3.64 -7.26 4.17
CA GLY A 281 3.05 -6.11 3.48
C GLY A 281 2.89 -4.88 4.37
N LEU A 282 1.91 -4.92 5.27
CA LEU A 282 1.47 -3.81 6.11
C LEU A 282 1.28 -4.23 7.57
N PHE A 283 1.91 -3.52 8.50
CA PHE A 283 1.75 -3.74 9.93
C PHE A 283 1.07 -2.57 10.62
N VAL A 284 0.08 -2.86 11.45
CA VAL A 284 -0.69 -1.89 12.23
C VAL A 284 -0.66 -2.29 13.70
N ALA A 285 -0.20 -1.40 14.57
CA ALA A 285 -0.20 -1.66 16.00
C ALA A 285 -0.40 -0.42 16.89
N LEU A 286 -0.61 -0.67 18.19
CA LEU A 286 -0.74 0.31 19.26
C LEU A 286 -1.85 1.33 19.04
N TRP A 287 -3.09 0.83 19.06
CA TRP A 287 -4.31 1.62 18.95
C TRP A 287 -4.38 2.49 17.68
N SER A 288 -3.60 2.13 16.66
CA SER A 288 -3.63 2.78 15.35
C SER A 288 -4.88 2.36 14.58
N SER A 289 -5.57 3.32 13.97
CA SER A 289 -6.87 3.08 13.33
C SER A 289 -6.88 3.52 11.85
N PRO A 290 -6.09 2.89 10.98
CA PRO A 290 -6.08 3.25 9.57
C PRO A 290 -7.37 2.85 8.85
N VAL A 291 -7.63 3.53 7.73
CA VAL A 291 -8.52 3.04 6.67
C VAL A 291 -7.64 2.38 5.61
N ILE A 292 -7.84 1.09 5.37
CA ILE A 292 -7.07 0.27 4.42
C ILE A 292 -8.04 -0.20 3.36
N GLN A 293 -8.02 0.41 2.17
CA GLN A 293 -9.01 0.10 1.15
C GLN A 293 -8.49 0.05 -0.28
N ARG A 294 -9.07 -0.81 -1.14
CA ARG A 294 -8.69 -0.90 -2.56
C ARG A 294 -7.20 -1.20 -2.79
N ASN A 295 -6.53 -1.90 -1.87
CA ASN A 295 -5.14 -2.32 -2.04
C ASN A 295 -5.05 -3.76 -2.56
N ILE A 296 -3.96 -4.06 -3.25
CA ILE A 296 -3.64 -5.40 -3.77
C ILE A 296 -2.41 -5.93 -3.03
N PHE A 297 -2.58 -7.00 -2.26
CA PHE A 297 -1.52 -7.68 -1.51
C PHE A 297 -1.20 -9.02 -2.17
N VAL A 298 -0.02 -9.14 -2.77
CA VAL A 298 0.39 -10.33 -3.52
C VAL A 298 1.73 -10.84 -3.05
N ASN A 299 1.81 -12.14 -2.74
CA ASN A 299 3.07 -12.84 -2.46
C ASN A 299 3.92 -12.18 -1.35
N ASN A 300 3.29 -11.58 -0.35
CA ASN A 300 3.97 -11.07 0.83
C ASN A 300 4.19 -12.22 1.82
N TYR A 301 5.30 -12.16 2.54
CA TYR A 301 5.73 -13.22 3.44
C TYR A 301 6.21 -12.64 4.78
N CYS A 302 5.86 -13.30 5.88
CA CYS A 302 6.45 -13.02 7.19
C CYS A 302 6.94 -14.31 7.85
N ASP A 303 7.86 -14.20 8.80
CA ASP A 303 8.39 -15.35 9.56
C ASP A 303 7.53 -15.72 10.79
N ASP A 304 6.45 -14.98 11.08
CA ASP A 304 5.55 -15.24 12.22
C ASP A 304 4.06 -15.12 11.81
N ASP A 305 3.45 -13.94 11.97
CA ASP A 305 2.01 -13.77 11.74
C ASP A 305 1.63 -12.75 10.65
N GLY A 306 0.54 -13.03 9.92
CA GLY A 306 -0.10 -12.05 9.06
C GLY A 306 0.64 -11.77 7.75
N GLY A 307 0.97 -12.77 6.93
CA GLY A 307 1.84 -12.69 5.74
C GLY A 307 1.75 -11.38 4.95
N ALA A 308 0.54 -10.95 4.59
CA ALA A 308 0.29 -9.62 4.00
C ALA A 308 0.01 -8.52 5.04
N LEU A 309 -0.96 -8.73 5.94
CA LEU A 309 -1.42 -7.70 6.87
C LEU A 309 -1.48 -8.22 8.31
N PHE A 310 -0.96 -7.45 9.24
CA PHE A 310 -1.15 -7.68 10.68
C PHE A 310 -1.76 -6.45 11.33
N VAL A 311 -2.76 -6.67 12.19
CA VAL A 311 -3.44 -5.64 12.97
C VAL A 311 -3.51 -6.04 14.43
N GLY A 312 -2.83 -5.28 15.30
CA GLY A 312 -2.89 -5.42 16.75
C GLY A 312 -3.34 -4.12 17.43
N GLY A 313 -4.23 -4.21 18.42
CA GLY A 313 -4.66 -3.03 19.19
C GLY A 313 -3.68 -2.70 20.30
N GLN A 314 -3.60 -3.61 21.27
CA GLN A 314 -2.85 -3.47 22.51
C GLN A 314 -1.34 -3.62 22.30
N GLU A 315 -0.54 -3.15 23.27
CA GLU A 315 0.89 -3.47 23.34
C GLU A 315 1.17 -4.84 23.98
N HIS A 316 2.15 -5.58 23.46
CA HIS A 316 2.66 -6.79 24.12
C HIS A 316 3.61 -6.41 25.27
N ARG A 317 3.09 -6.13 26.46
CA ARG A 317 3.89 -5.94 27.69
C ARG A 317 3.61 -6.99 28.77
N TYR A 318 4.65 -7.33 29.54
CA TYR A 318 4.61 -8.34 30.59
C TYR A 318 4.94 -7.77 31.99
N ASP A 319 5.38 -6.52 32.06
CA ASP A 319 5.90 -5.86 33.26
C ASP A 319 4.88 -4.93 33.93
N ARG A 320 3.72 -4.69 33.30
CA ARG A 320 2.65 -3.85 33.83
C ARG A 320 1.26 -4.32 33.35
N PRO A 321 0.16 -3.89 33.99
CA PRO A 321 -1.18 -4.15 33.49
C PRO A 321 -1.37 -3.60 32.07
N LEU A 322 -2.24 -4.27 31.31
CA LEU A 322 -2.64 -3.83 29.99
C LEU A 322 -3.37 -2.49 30.07
N ASP A 323 -3.17 -1.65 29.06
CA ASP A 323 -3.93 -0.40 28.93
C ASP A 323 -5.44 -0.70 28.81
N PRO A 324 -6.31 0.14 29.37
CA PRO A 324 -7.75 0.02 29.15
C PRO A 324 -8.08 0.05 27.66
N LEU A 325 -9.07 -0.76 27.24
CA LEU A 325 -9.55 -0.77 25.87
C LEU A 325 -10.13 0.61 25.51
N PRO A 326 -9.65 1.30 24.45
CA PRO A 326 -10.21 2.58 24.04
C PRO A 326 -11.68 2.48 23.59
N ALA A 327 -12.37 3.62 23.62
CA ALA A 327 -13.71 3.73 23.04
C ALA A 327 -13.67 3.47 21.51
N SER A 328 -14.79 3.00 20.95
CA SER A 328 -14.87 2.69 19.51
C SER A 328 -14.63 3.89 18.61
N ASP A 329 -14.96 5.09 19.09
CA ASP A 329 -14.81 6.32 18.32
C ASP A 329 -13.33 6.74 18.22
N ASP A 330 -12.51 6.28 19.17
CA ASP A 330 -11.08 6.55 19.23
C ASP A 330 -10.24 5.53 18.45
N PHE A 331 -10.68 4.27 18.41
CA PHE A 331 -9.97 3.16 17.75
C PHE A 331 -10.93 2.20 17.03
N PHE A 332 -10.88 2.25 15.70
CA PHE A 332 -11.62 1.37 14.80
C PHE A 332 -10.90 1.23 13.46
N VAL A 333 -10.44 0.02 13.12
CA VAL A 333 -9.72 -0.26 11.86
C VAL A 333 -10.73 -0.63 10.76
N THR A 334 -10.63 -0.01 9.59
CA THR A 334 -11.41 -0.41 8.40
C THR A 334 -10.51 -1.08 7.39
N ILE A 335 -10.85 -2.31 7.01
CA ILE A 335 -10.20 -3.06 5.93
C ILE A 335 -11.27 -3.39 4.90
N SER A 336 -11.26 -2.73 3.74
CA SER A 336 -12.33 -2.93 2.76
C SER A 336 -11.90 -2.91 1.30
N ARG A 337 -12.50 -3.77 0.47
CA ARG A 337 -12.22 -3.81 -0.99
C ARG A 337 -10.77 -4.10 -1.33
N ASN A 338 -10.08 -4.85 -0.49
CA ASN A 338 -8.71 -5.26 -0.77
C ASN A 338 -8.70 -6.66 -1.39
N LEU A 339 -7.68 -6.92 -2.21
CA LEU A 339 -7.40 -8.21 -2.82
C LEU A 339 -6.15 -8.80 -2.15
N PHE A 340 -6.27 -9.99 -1.57
CA PHE A 340 -5.16 -10.73 -0.95
C PHE A 340 -4.92 -12.03 -1.71
N ILE A 341 -3.77 -12.17 -2.36
CA ILE A 341 -3.46 -13.36 -3.17
C ILE A 341 -2.06 -13.90 -2.88
N GLY A 342 -1.94 -15.20 -2.62
CA GLY A 342 -0.62 -15.87 -2.57
C GLY A 342 0.27 -15.47 -1.40
N ASN A 343 -0.28 -14.87 -0.34
CA ASN A 343 0.50 -14.42 0.83
C ASN A 343 0.66 -15.57 1.83
N GLU A 344 1.80 -15.62 2.52
CA GLU A 344 2.20 -16.78 3.32
C GLU A 344 2.79 -16.42 4.68
N ASN A 345 2.62 -17.35 5.63
CA ASN A 345 3.32 -17.38 6.91
C ASN A 345 3.64 -18.85 7.30
N PRO A 346 4.70 -19.12 8.10
CA PRO A 346 5.13 -20.48 8.43
C PRO A 346 4.08 -21.35 9.12
N SER A 347 3.21 -20.77 9.95
CA SER A 347 2.14 -21.52 10.63
C SER A 347 0.97 -21.87 9.72
N LYS A 348 0.99 -21.37 8.48
CA LYS A 348 -0.03 -21.61 7.46
C LYS A 348 -1.46 -21.38 7.95
N ASN A 349 -1.69 -20.22 8.57
CA ASN A 349 -2.99 -19.89 9.17
C ASN A 349 -3.40 -18.43 8.97
N SER A 350 -2.47 -17.55 8.58
CA SER A 350 -2.70 -16.11 8.54
C SER A 350 -1.95 -15.44 7.39
N GLY A 351 -1.77 -16.14 6.28
CA GLY A 351 -1.10 -15.61 5.10
C GLY A 351 -1.74 -14.33 4.59
N ALA A 352 -3.08 -14.29 4.49
CA ALA A 352 -3.81 -13.10 4.07
C ALA A 352 -3.69 -12.01 5.14
N MET A 353 -4.08 -12.33 6.38
CA MET A 353 -3.89 -11.42 7.50
C MET A 353 -4.07 -12.05 8.88
N ARG A 354 -3.63 -11.34 9.92
CA ARG A 354 -4.00 -11.56 11.32
C ARG A 354 -4.56 -10.29 11.98
N MET A 355 -5.71 -10.39 12.63
CA MET A 355 -6.28 -9.35 13.48
C MET A 355 -6.37 -9.83 14.92
N THR A 356 -5.64 -9.20 15.84
CA THR A 356 -5.50 -9.67 17.23
C THR A 356 -5.34 -8.56 18.27
N MET A 357 -5.04 -8.91 19.52
CA MET A 357 -4.67 -7.99 20.60
C MET A 357 -5.71 -6.92 20.91
N GLU A 358 -6.95 -7.34 21.21
CA GLU A 358 -8.05 -6.44 21.54
C GLU A 358 -8.37 -5.43 20.42
N THR A 359 -8.10 -5.80 19.16
CA THR A 359 -8.45 -4.97 18.01
C THR A 359 -9.96 -4.81 17.88
N ARG A 360 -10.39 -3.62 17.45
CA ARG A 360 -11.75 -3.35 16.98
C ARG A 360 -11.71 -2.93 15.51
N GLY A 361 -12.57 -3.49 14.69
CA GLY A 361 -12.65 -3.07 13.29
C GLY A 361 -13.65 -3.84 12.44
N ARG A 362 -13.53 -3.62 11.13
CA ARG A 362 -14.32 -4.32 10.12
C ARG A 362 -13.45 -4.80 8.97
N PHE A 363 -13.80 -5.97 8.44
CA PHE A 363 -13.24 -6.59 7.26
C PHE A 363 -14.40 -6.80 6.27
N VAL A 364 -14.48 -5.96 5.23
CA VAL A 364 -15.68 -5.83 4.39
C VAL A 364 -15.37 -5.78 2.88
N ASN A 365 -16.09 -6.53 2.04
CA ASN A 365 -15.89 -6.54 0.58
C ASN A 365 -14.47 -6.88 0.13
N ASN A 366 -13.73 -7.66 0.91
CA ASN A 366 -12.40 -8.11 0.49
C ASN A 366 -12.50 -9.46 -0.22
N ILE A 367 -11.54 -9.71 -1.12
CA ILE A 367 -11.29 -11.04 -1.69
C ILE A 367 -9.99 -11.58 -1.09
N THR A 368 -10.03 -12.83 -0.64
CA THR A 368 -8.83 -13.58 -0.27
C THR A 368 -8.80 -14.90 -1.03
N ALA A 369 -7.69 -15.23 -1.69
CA ALA A 369 -7.51 -16.52 -2.33
C ALA A 369 -6.03 -16.93 -2.40
N MET A 370 -5.77 -18.24 -2.41
CA MET A 370 -4.43 -18.81 -2.51
C MET A 370 -3.48 -18.34 -1.41
N ASN A 371 -4.01 -17.84 -0.28
CA ASN A 371 -3.22 -17.53 0.90
C ASN A 371 -3.22 -18.72 1.85
N THR A 372 -2.38 -18.68 2.87
CA THR A 372 -2.39 -19.73 3.90
C THR A 372 -3.46 -19.54 4.99
N GLY A 373 -4.40 -18.61 4.83
CA GLY A 373 -5.52 -18.40 5.76
C GLY A 373 -5.72 -16.95 6.20
N ILE A 374 -6.88 -16.72 6.84
CA ILE A 374 -7.29 -15.46 7.48
C ILE A 374 -7.60 -15.72 8.95
N TYR A 375 -6.98 -14.94 9.84
CA TYR A 375 -6.98 -15.23 11.28
C TYR A 375 -7.43 -14.04 12.13
N PHE A 376 -8.57 -14.22 12.82
CA PHE A 376 -9.04 -13.35 13.89
C PHE A 376 -8.80 -13.99 15.26
N GLN A 377 -8.32 -13.18 16.20
CA GLN A 377 -8.16 -13.58 17.60
C GLN A 377 -8.44 -12.40 18.50
N ARG A 378 -8.98 -12.59 19.72
CA ARG A 378 -9.11 -11.52 20.73
C ARG A 378 -9.55 -10.17 20.14
N SER A 379 -10.58 -10.15 19.31
CA SER A 379 -11.00 -8.96 18.57
C SER A 379 -12.52 -8.77 18.57
N GLU A 380 -12.95 -7.52 18.51
CA GLU A 380 -14.32 -7.10 18.21
C GLU A 380 -14.38 -6.77 16.71
N VAL A 381 -14.86 -7.71 15.90
CA VAL A 381 -14.78 -7.58 14.43
C VAL A 381 -16.10 -7.83 13.71
N GLU A 382 -16.34 -7.02 12.68
CA GLU A 382 -17.37 -7.26 11.67
C GLU A 382 -16.73 -7.80 10.39
N VAL A 383 -16.98 -9.07 10.09
CA VAL A 383 -16.58 -9.75 8.85
C VAL A 383 -17.81 -9.85 7.97
N VAL A 384 -17.93 -8.96 7.00
CA VAL A 384 -19.17 -8.77 6.24
C VAL A 384 -18.93 -8.74 4.74
N ASN A 385 -19.73 -9.46 3.96
CA ASN A 385 -19.71 -9.37 2.49
C ASN A 385 -18.30 -9.59 1.92
N ASN A 386 -17.55 -10.59 2.38
CA ASN A 386 -16.24 -10.94 1.80
C ASN A 386 -16.35 -12.20 0.95
N THR A 387 -15.45 -12.34 -0.02
CA THR A 387 -15.20 -13.60 -0.73
C THR A 387 -13.89 -14.19 -0.22
N ILE A 388 -13.99 -15.15 0.69
CA ILE A 388 -12.85 -15.76 1.40
C ILE A 388 -12.69 -17.19 0.88
N LEU A 389 -11.74 -17.39 -0.03
CA LEU A 389 -11.43 -18.72 -0.56
C LEU A 389 -10.41 -19.48 0.29
N ASP A 390 -9.82 -18.80 1.27
CA ASP A 390 -8.83 -19.38 2.19
C ASP A 390 -9.48 -19.89 3.48
N ASP A 391 -8.69 -20.61 4.29
CA ASP A 391 -9.11 -21.05 5.62
C ASP A 391 -9.42 -19.86 6.53
N PHE A 392 -10.58 -19.90 7.19
CA PHE A 392 -11.07 -18.89 8.12
C PHE A 392 -10.92 -19.37 9.55
N LEU A 393 -10.20 -18.62 10.38
CA LEU A 393 -10.02 -18.89 11.79
C LEU A 393 -10.51 -17.72 12.63
N PHE A 394 -11.39 -17.97 13.59
CA PHE A 394 -11.69 -17.04 14.67
C PHE A 394 -11.65 -17.75 16.02
N VAL A 395 -10.57 -17.53 16.75
CA VAL A 395 -10.31 -18.22 18.03
C VAL A 395 -10.05 -17.23 19.17
N GLU A 396 -10.38 -17.62 20.39
CA GLU A 396 -10.17 -16.84 21.61
C GLU A 396 -10.87 -15.47 21.66
N THR A 397 -11.60 -15.21 22.74
CA THR A 397 -12.15 -13.89 23.07
C THR A 397 -11.66 -13.45 24.44
N LYS A 398 -11.97 -12.22 24.83
CA LYS A 398 -11.61 -11.66 26.13
C LYS A 398 -12.74 -10.83 26.69
N ALA A 399 -12.85 -10.82 28.02
CA ALA A 399 -13.80 -9.98 28.73
C ALA A 399 -13.69 -8.51 28.28
N GLY A 400 -14.83 -7.90 27.96
CA GLY A 400 -14.93 -6.52 27.48
C GLY A 400 -15.04 -6.37 25.96
N LEU A 401 -14.71 -7.41 25.17
CA LEU A 401 -14.92 -7.40 23.72
C LEU A 401 -16.36 -7.79 23.38
N ARG A 402 -16.98 -7.10 22.43
CA ARG A 402 -18.28 -7.52 21.90
C ARG A 402 -18.12 -8.74 20.99
N LYS A 403 -19.20 -9.50 20.85
CA LYS A 403 -19.27 -10.65 19.95
C LYS A 403 -19.01 -10.21 18.51
N GLY A 404 -18.22 -10.96 17.79
CA GLY A 404 -17.99 -10.73 16.37
C GLY A 404 -19.25 -10.99 15.53
N LYS A 405 -19.26 -10.42 14.32
CA LYS A 405 -20.30 -10.63 13.32
C LYS A 405 -19.68 -11.21 12.07
N ILE A 406 -20.21 -12.33 11.59
CA ILE A 406 -19.76 -13.02 10.38
C ILE A 406 -21.00 -13.19 9.51
N VAL A 407 -21.21 -12.27 8.57
CA VAL A 407 -22.49 -12.14 7.84
C VAL A 407 -22.25 -11.92 6.35
N ASN A 408 -23.08 -12.52 5.49
CA ASN A 408 -23.05 -12.31 4.04
C ASN A 408 -21.71 -12.66 3.38
N ASN A 409 -20.87 -13.51 3.98
CA ASN A 409 -19.59 -13.90 3.36
C ASN A 409 -19.75 -15.17 2.53
N ILE A 410 -18.97 -15.26 1.45
CA ILE A 410 -18.62 -16.55 0.85
C ILE A 410 -17.36 -17.03 1.57
N ILE A 411 -17.38 -18.21 2.17
CA ILE A 411 -16.21 -18.82 2.81
C ILE A 411 -16.07 -20.24 2.29
N LEU A 412 -15.10 -20.48 1.40
CA LEU A 412 -14.89 -21.78 0.76
C LEU A 412 -13.86 -22.65 1.49
N GLY A 413 -12.85 -22.03 2.11
CA GLY A 413 -11.88 -22.74 2.94
C GLY A 413 -12.49 -23.30 4.23
N ARG A 414 -11.65 -23.94 5.04
CA ARG A 414 -12.09 -24.45 6.35
C ARG A 414 -12.62 -23.30 7.21
N PHE A 415 -13.83 -23.45 7.73
CA PHE A 415 -14.44 -22.51 8.68
C PHE A 415 -14.24 -22.99 10.13
N ASP A 416 -13.29 -22.40 10.85
CA ASP A 416 -12.96 -22.73 12.24
C ASP A 416 -13.35 -21.57 13.18
N LEU A 417 -14.50 -21.72 13.84
CA LEU A 417 -15.03 -20.75 14.79
C LEU A 417 -15.04 -21.36 16.20
N GLN A 418 -14.20 -20.82 17.09
CA GLN A 418 -14.05 -21.28 18.48
C GLN A 418 -14.52 -20.25 19.50
N VAL A 419 -15.15 -19.17 19.02
CA VAL A 419 -15.70 -18.09 19.85
C VAL A 419 -17.18 -17.94 19.57
N GLU A 420 -17.91 -17.40 20.54
CA GLU A 420 -19.30 -17.03 20.33
C GLU A 420 -19.36 -15.78 19.42
N ALA A 421 -20.04 -15.92 18.28
CA ALA A 421 -20.23 -14.86 17.29
C ALA A 421 -21.62 -14.94 16.67
N MET A 422 -22.10 -13.83 16.11
CA MET A 422 -23.26 -13.85 15.24
C MET A 422 -22.84 -14.37 13.87
N VAL A 423 -23.40 -15.50 13.45
CA VAL A 423 -23.11 -16.13 12.15
C VAL A 423 -24.42 -16.34 11.40
N SER A 424 -24.57 -15.69 10.25
CA SER A 424 -25.80 -15.81 9.46
C SER A 424 -25.57 -15.40 8.01
N LYS A 425 -26.35 -15.97 7.09
CA LYS A 425 -26.36 -15.59 5.68
C LYS A 425 -24.99 -15.67 4.99
N ASN A 426 -24.10 -16.54 5.47
CA ASN A 426 -22.89 -16.88 4.74
C ASN A 426 -23.18 -18.02 3.75
N LEU A 427 -22.41 -18.11 2.68
CA LEU A 427 -22.36 -19.26 1.78
C LEU A 427 -21.14 -20.10 2.16
N LEU A 428 -21.39 -21.32 2.65
CA LEU A 428 -20.38 -22.25 3.17
C LEU A 428 -20.47 -23.61 2.46
N PRO A 429 -19.38 -24.40 2.42
CA PRO A 429 -19.43 -25.80 2.04
C PRO A 429 -20.45 -26.60 2.88
N SER A 430 -21.05 -27.62 2.28
CA SER A 430 -22.09 -28.43 2.93
C SER A 430 -21.50 -29.44 3.94
N PRO A 431 -22.10 -29.62 5.13
CA PRO A 431 -23.29 -28.92 5.64
C PRO A 431 -22.94 -27.57 6.31
N ALA A 432 -23.71 -26.52 6.00
CA ALA A 432 -23.53 -25.23 6.65
C ALA A 432 -24.12 -25.19 8.07
N ALA A 433 -23.58 -24.30 8.91
CA ALA A 433 -24.16 -23.97 10.20
C ALA A 433 -25.56 -23.34 10.06
N GLU A 434 -26.39 -23.43 11.11
CA GLU A 434 -27.75 -22.87 11.15
C GLU A 434 -27.78 -21.40 10.68
N ASN A 435 -28.82 -21.02 9.91
CA ASN A 435 -28.99 -19.69 9.30
C ASN A 435 -28.00 -19.33 8.17
N ASN A 436 -27.21 -20.27 7.65
CA ASN A 436 -26.32 -20.09 6.50
C ASN A 436 -26.76 -20.94 5.30
N LEU A 437 -26.29 -20.56 4.12
CA LEU A 437 -26.51 -21.31 2.88
C LEU A 437 -25.41 -22.36 2.72
N SER A 438 -25.79 -23.54 2.24
CA SER A 438 -24.85 -24.59 1.84
C SER A 438 -24.72 -24.59 0.32
N GLY A 439 -23.49 -24.58 -0.18
CA GLY A 439 -23.23 -24.68 -1.62
C GLY A 439 -21.88 -24.09 -2.01
N GLU A 440 -21.51 -24.35 -3.25
CA GLU A 440 -20.30 -23.79 -3.87
C GLU A 440 -20.65 -22.49 -4.59
N PRO A 441 -19.86 -21.41 -4.44
CA PRO A 441 -20.05 -20.21 -5.24
C PRO A 441 -19.73 -20.48 -6.71
N LEU A 442 -20.45 -19.83 -7.61
CA LEU A 442 -20.13 -19.82 -9.04
C LEU A 442 -19.53 -18.47 -9.43
N PHE A 443 -18.28 -18.48 -9.90
CA PHE A 443 -17.59 -17.29 -10.37
C PHE A 443 -17.54 -17.24 -11.90
N ILE A 444 -17.40 -16.04 -12.45
CA ILE A 444 -17.15 -15.84 -13.89
C ILE A 444 -15.81 -16.50 -14.24
N ASP A 445 -15.79 -17.26 -15.33
CA ASP A 445 -14.58 -17.93 -15.86
C ASP A 445 -13.78 -16.94 -16.72
N ASP A 446 -13.12 -15.98 -16.06
CA ASP A 446 -12.42 -14.86 -16.72
C ASP A 446 -10.90 -14.88 -16.55
N TRP A 447 -10.33 -16.00 -16.08
CA TRP A 447 -8.87 -16.19 -16.04
C TRP A 447 -8.31 -16.37 -17.46
N LEU A 448 -7.02 -16.07 -17.65
CA LEU A 448 -6.36 -16.14 -18.95
C LEU A 448 -5.06 -16.94 -18.88
N GLU A 449 -4.86 -17.88 -19.80
CA GLU A 449 -3.55 -18.46 -20.10
C GLU A 449 -2.92 -17.73 -21.29
N ILE A 450 -1.68 -17.25 -21.10
CA ILE A 450 -0.95 -16.52 -22.13
C ILE A 450 0.40 -17.19 -22.33
N LYS A 451 0.62 -17.66 -23.56
CA LYS A 451 1.95 -18.03 -24.03
C LYS A 451 2.63 -16.81 -24.65
N ALA A 452 3.63 -16.28 -23.95
CA ALA A 452 4.38 -15.12 -24.40
C ALA A 452 5.42 -15.50 -25.46
N GLU A 453 5.50 -14.70 -26.52
CA GLU A 453 6.52 -14.80 -27.57
C GLU A 453 7.77 -13.98 -27.23
N LYS A 454 7.58 -12.93 -26.42
CA LYS A 454 8.64 -12.07 -25.92
C LYS A 454 8.34 -11.67 -24.48
N VAL A 455 9.37 -11.70 -23.64
CA VAL A 455 9.34 -11.26 -22.24
C VAL A 455 10.56 -10.40 -21.99
N THR A 456 10.37 -9.18 -21.48
CA THR A 456 11.45 -8.24 -21.17
C THR A 456 11.21 -7.60 -19.81
N PHE A 457 12.23 -7.58 -18.95
CA PHE A 457 12.17 -6.91 -17.66
C PHE A 457 12.97 -5.60 -17.69
N ASP A 458 12.35 -4.49 -17.32
CA ASP A 458 13.01 -3.22 -17.05
C ASP A 458 13.25 -3.09 -15.53
N PRO A 459 14.49 -3.29 -15.04
CA PRO A 459 14.79 -3.20 -13.61
C PRO A 459 14.67 -1.77 -13.06
N THR A 460 14.71 -0.74 -13.92
CA THR A 460 14.60 0.66 -13.51
C THR A 460 13.16 1.05 -13.18
N ARG A 461 12.20 0.43 -13.87
CA ARG A 461 10.77 0.57 -13.60
C ARG A 461 10.20 -0.58 -12.77
N ALA A 462 10.95 -1.67 -12.63
CA ALA A 462 10.50 -2.92 -12.02
C ALA A 462 9.25 -3.51 -12.72
N ILE A 463 9.26 -3.47 -14.05
CA ILE A 463 8.15 -3.93 -14.89
C ILE A 463 8.65 -5.02 -15.85
N THR A 464 7.91 -6.12 -15.91
CA THR A 464 7.99 -7.10 -16.99
C THR A 464 6.96 -6.77 -18.06
N GLU A 465 7.39 -6.66 -19.31
CA GLU A 465 6.51 -6.57 -20.47
C GLU A 465 6.50 -7.91 -21.20
N ILE A 466 5.30 -8.42 -21.47
CA ILE A 466 5.08 -9.61 -22.28
C ILE A 466 4.34 -9.25 -23.56
N TYR A 467 4.64 -9.95 -24.65
CA TYR A 467 3.94 -9.83 -25.93
C TYR A 467 3.51 -11.20 -26.43
N SER A 468 2.29 -11.27 -26.98
CA SER A 468 1.78 -12.45 -27.68
C SER A 468 1.02 -12.03 -28.92
N SER A 469 1.46 -12.48 -30.11
CA SER A 469 0.76 -12.17 -31.36
C SER A 469 -0.66 -12.76 -31.46
N ARG A 470 -0.93 -13.79 -30.65
CA ARG A 470 -2.21 -14.51 -30.58
C ARG A 470 -3.21 -13.88 -29.62
N ALA A 471 -2.78 -12.95 -28.77
CA ALA A 471 -3.64 -12.25 -27.84
C ALA A 471 -4.46 -11.15 -28.51
N THR A 472 -5.68 -10.95 -28.02
CA THR A 472 -6.60 -9.87 -28.44
C THR A 472 -7.34 -9.33 -27.22
N PHE A 473 -6.62 -8.66 -26.33
CA PHE A 473 -7.21 -8.08 -25.12
C PHE A 473 -7.92 -6.75 -25.43
N SER A 474 -8.92 -6.42 -24.62
CA SER A 474 -9.39 -5.03 -24.53
C SER A 474 -8.31 -4.19 -23.83
N PRO A 475 -7.87 -3.04 -24.38
CA PRO A 475 -6.90 -2.18 -23.72
C PRO A 475 -7.32 -1.84 -22.29
N ASP A 476 -6.36 -1.92 -21.37
CA ASP A 476 -6.49 -1.66 -19.93
C ASP A 476 -7.54 -2.49 -19.17
N ALA A 477 -8.22 -3.45 -19.80
CA ALA A 477 -9.20 -4.31 -19.13
C ALA A 477 -8.57 -5.28 -18.11
N LEU A 478 -7.25 -5.43 -18.10
CA LEU A 478 -6.53 -6.32 -17.19
C LEU A 478 -5.84 -5.58 -16.04
N VAL A 479 -5.92 -4.25 -15.96
CA VAL A 479 -5.26 -3.45 -14.91
C VAL A 479 -5.65 -3.96 -13.51
N GLY A 480 -4.65 -4.13 -12.64
CA GLY A 480 -4.86 -4.64 -11.27
C GLY A 480 -5.04 -6.16 -11.17
N ARG A 481 -5.17 -6.89 -12.28
CA ARG A 481 -5.25 -8.37 -12.25
C ARG A 481 -3.91 -8.97 -11.80
N VAL A 482 -3.99 -10.01 -10.98
CA VAL A 482 -2.81 -10.73 -10.49
C VAL A 482 -2.32 -11.71 -11.55
N VAL A 483 -1.00 -11.76 -11.76
CA VAL A 483 -0.35 -12.66 -12.70
C VAL A 483 0.54 -13.63 -11.95
N HIS A 484 0.49 -14.91 -12.33
CA HIS A 484 1.40 -15.94 -11.85
C HIS A 484 2.10 -16.63 -13.02
N ALA A 485 3.42 -16.84 -12.91
CA ALA A 485 4.23 -17.54 -13.92
C ALA A 485 5.44 -18.19 -13.26
N GLY A 486 5.60 -19.52 -13.37
CA GLY A 486 6.78 -20.24 -12.86
C GLY A 486 7.10 -20.03 -11.37
N GLY A 487 6.09 -19.83 -10.52
CA GLY A 487 6.29 -19.52 -9.08
C GLY A 487 6.55 -18.04 -8.80
N LYS A 488 6.56 -17.20 -9.83
CA LYS A 488 6.69 -15.74 -9.72
C LYS A 488 5.32 -15.09 -9.79
N TRP A 489 5.20 -13.97 -9.09
CA TRP A 489 3.97 -13.21 -8.97
C TRP A 489 4.16 -11.79 -9.50
N GLY A 490 3.10 -11.25 -10.08
CA GLY A 490 3.04 -9.87 -10.56
C GLY A 490 1.63 -9.32 -10.53
N VAL A 491 1.50 -8.03 -10.84
CA VAL A 491 0.21 -7.35 -10.99
C VAL A 491 0.24 -6.53 -12.27
N VAL A 492 -0.80 -6.63 -13.09
CA VAL A 492 -0.88 -5.88 -14.35
C VAL A 492 -0.94 -4.38 -14.09
N GLU A 493 0.00 -3.64 -14.67
CA GLU A 493 0.02 -2.17 -14.69
C GLU A 493 -0.88 -1.62 -15.80
N THR A 494 -0.79 -2.20 -17.00
CA THR A 494 -1.55 -1.84 -18.21
C THR A 494 -1.47 -2.97 -19.22
N ASN A 495 -2.40 -3.00 -20.17
CA ASN A 495 -2.32 -3.90 -21.31
C ASN A 495 -2.81 -3.21 -22.60
N THR A 496 -2.21 -3.59 -23.72
CA THR A 496 -2.74 -3.29 -25.05
C THR A 496 -3.51 -4.50 -25.58
N ILE A 497 -3.88 -4.47 -26.86
CA ILE A 497 -4.42 -5.62 -27.59
C ILE A 497 -3.48 -6.84 -27.55
N ARG A 498 -2.15 -6.65 -27.50
CA ARG A 498 -1.16 -7.74 -27.65
C ARG A 498 -0.07 -7.80 -26.59
N SER A 499 0.05 -6.78 -25.75
CA SER A 499 1.07 -6.72 -24.70
C SER A 499 0.46 -6.47 -23.33
N ILE A 500 1.13 -6.98 -22.30
CA ILE A 500 0.79 -6.72 -20.91
C ILE A 500 2.06 -6.23 -20.21
N ARG A 501 1.95 -5.15 -19.46
CA ARG A 501 2.99 -4.65 -18.56
C ARG A 501 2.61 -5.04 -17.13
N ILE A 502 3.56 -5.62 -16.42
CA ILE A 502 3.34 -6.32 -15.15
C ILE A 502 4.37 -5.82 -14.14
N TRP A 503 3.93 -5.34 -12.99
CA TRP A 503 4.81 -5.06 -11.85
C TRP A 503 5.49 -6.36 -11.38
N GLY A 504 6.81 -6.30 -11.21
CA GLY A 504 7.64 -7.43 -10.78
C GLY A 504 8.54 -7.99 -11.88
N ASP A 505 9.52 -8.79 -11.47
CA ASP A 505 10.43 -9.51 -12.36
C ASP A 505 9.89 -10.92 -12.64
N LEU A 506 9.29 -11.11 -13.82
CA LEU A 506 8.82 -12.38 -14.34
C LEU A 506 9.68 -12.85 -15.53
N SER A 507 10.92 -12.37 -15.63
CA SER A 507 11.85 -12.79 -16.68
C SER A 507 12.15 -14.29 -16.62
N GLY A 508 12.41 -14.91 -17.77
CA GLY A 508 12.67 -16.34 -17.88
C GLY A 508 11.42 -17.21 -18.01
N GLU A 509 10.24 -16.67 -17.75
CA GLU A 509 8.97 -17.37 -17.93
C GLU A 509 8.39 -17.21 -19.34
N VAL A 510 7.59 -18.18 -19.79
CA VAL A 510 6.91 -18.14 -21.10
C VAL A 510 5.42 -18.47 -21.05
N HIS A 511 4.95 -19.04 -19.94
CA HIS A 511 3.54 -19.34 -19.67
C HIS A 511 3.07 -18.48 -18.49
N PHE A 512 2.08 -17.63 -18.74
CA PHE A 512 1.54 -16.68 -17.77
C PHE A 512 0.06 -16.98 -17.53
N PHE A 513 -0.34 -16.89 -16.26
CA PHE A 513 -1.72 -17.04 -15.83
C PHE A 513 -2.20 -15.72 -15.23
N VAL A 514 -3.15 -15.05 -15.89
CA VAL A 514 -3.89 -13.94 -15.29
C VAL A 514 -5.02 -14.54 -14.48
N LEU A 515 -4.98 -14.36 -13.17
CA LEU A 515 -5.94 -14.97 -12.24
C LEU A 515 -7.34 -14.37 -12.40
N PRO A 516 -8.41 -15.12 -12.09
CA PRO A 516 -9.78 -14.65 -12.24
C PRO A 516 -10.07 -13.46 -11.32
N THR A 517 -11.14 -12.72 -11.61
CA THR A 517 -11.58 -11.61 -10.76
C THR A 517 -12.37 -12.04 -9.53
N TYR A 518 -12.92 -13.26 -9.55
CA TYR A 518 -13.84 -13.77 -8.52
C TYR A 518 -15.18 -13.02 -8.44
N HIS A 519 -15.60 -12.34 -9.51
CA HIS A 519 -16.98 -11.87 -9.65
C HIS A 519 -17.94 -13.05 -9.75
N LEU A 520 -19.14 -12.89 -9.22
CA LEU A 520 -20.18 -13.88 -9.20
C LEU A 520 -20.83 -14.04 -10.56
N ARG A 521 -21.22 -15.28 -10.88
CA ARG A 521 -22.17 -15.53 -11.96
C ARG A 521 -23.61 -15.25 -11.50
N PRO A 522 -24.51 -14.85 -12.41
CA PRO A 522 -25.92 -14.66 -12.08
C PRO A 522 -26.66 -15.89 -11.54
N ASP A 523 -26.15 -17.10 -11.82
CA ASP A 523 -26.69 -18.37 -11.32
C ASP A 523 -26.02 -18.88 -10.04
N SER A 524 -25.14 -18.08 -9.42
CA SER A 524 -24.50 -18.43 -8.16
C SER A 524 -25.51 -18.48 -7.01
N PRO A 525 -25.44 -19.47 -6.10
CA PRO A 525 -26.41 -19.64 -5.02
C PRO A 525 -26.44 -18.50 -3.99
N GLY A 526 -25.42 -17.63 -3.99
CA GLY A 526 -25.34 -16.45 -3.11
C GLY A 526 -26.13 -15.23 -3.61
N VAL A 527 -26.61 -15.24 -4.85
CA VAL A 527 -27.27 -14.08 -5.48
C VAL A 527 -28.64 -13.81 -4.87
N ASP A 528 -28.90 -12.55 -4.50
CA ASP A 528 -30.09 -12.03 -3.82
C ASP A 528 -30.39 -12.68 -2.45
N GLN A 529 -29.45 -13.42 -1.85
CA GLN A 529 -29.70 -14.20 -0.62
C GLN A 529 -29.24 -13.54 0.70
N GLY A 530 -28.49 -12.44 0.61
CA GLY A 530 -27.88 -11.75 1.73
C GLY A 530 -28.86 -10.99 2.63
N ASP A 531 -28.35 -10.56 3.80
CA ASP A 531 -29.06 -9.70 4.73
C ASP A 531 -28.71 -8.22 4.50
N GLY A 532 -29.65 -7.47 3.93
CA GLY A 532 -29.48 -6.04 3.66
C GLY A 532 -29.32 -5.15 4.90
N ARG A 533 -29.55 -5.65 6.13
CA ARG A 533 -29.36 -4.87 7.36
C ARG A 533 -27.88 -4.71 7.74
N PHE A 534 -27.01 -5.59 7.24
CA PHE A 534 -25.59 -5.61 7.60
C PHE A 534 -24.67 -5.20 6.45
N THR A 535 -25.19 -5.06 5.23
CA THR A 535 -24.38 -4.81 4.03
C THR A 535 -23.84 -3.37 3.96
N PRO A 536 -22.64 -3.14 3.40
CA PRO A 536 -22.22 -1.81 2.97
C PRO A 536 -23.04 -1.30 1.77
N GLN A 537 -23.02 0.02 1.54
CA GLN A 537 -23.79 0.66 0.46
C GLN A 537 -23.32 0.29 -0.96
N THR A 538 -22.06 -0.08 -1.10
CA THR A 538 -21.44 -0.40 -2.38
C THR A 538 -20.50 -1.59 -2.21
N ASP A 539 -20.34 -2.41 -3.24
CA ASP A 539 -19.57 -3.67 -3.28
C ASP A 539 -18.04 -3.46 -3.36
N MET A 540 -17.29 -4.41 -3.91
CA MET A 540 -15.84 -4.29 -4.08
C MET A 540 -15.41 -3.37 -5.22
N ASP A 541 -16.19 -3.29 -6.30
CA ASP A 541 -15.92 -2.44 -7.48
C ASP A 541 -16.54 -1.04 -7.34
N GLY A 542 -17.36 -0.84 -6.30
CA GLY A 542 -18.04 0.41 -6.02
C GLY A 542 -19.45 0.50 -6.60
N GLU A 543 -20.00 -0.62 -7.06
CA GLU A 543 -21.37 -0.76 -7.52
C GLU A 543 -22.34 -0.77 -6.34
N ALA A 544 -23.54 -0.22 -6.53
CA ALA A 544 -24.51 -0.05 -5.45
C ALA A 544 -25.14 -1.39 -5.03
N ARG A 545 -25.40 -1.54 -3.73
CA ARG A 545 -26.13 -2.70 -3.17
C ARG A 545 -27.50 -2.29 -2.63
N PRO A 546 -28.58 -3.07 -2.87
CA PRO A 546 -28.63 -4.19 -3.81
C PRO A 546 -28.66 -3.72 -5.27
N ALA A 547 -28.10 -4.52 -6.19
CA ALA A 547 -28.29 -4.35 -7.64
C ALA A 547 -29.48 -5.18 -8.16
N GLY A 548 -29.79 -6.30 -7.49
CA GLY A 548 -30.88 -7.22 -7.81
C GLY A 548 -32.14 -7.05 -6.94
N GLN A 549 -32.80 -8.18 -6.66
CA GLN A 549 -33.98 -8.25 -5.77
C GLN A 549 -33.59 -8.24 -4.29
N GLY A 550 -32.34 -8.57 -3.99
CA GLY A 550 -31.74 -8.61 -2.67
C GLY A 550 -30.25 -8.29 -2.78
N VAL A 551 -29.56 -8.40 -1.65
CA VAL A 551 -28.11 -8.20 -1.60
C VAL A 551 -27.43 -9.53 -1.86
N ASP A 552 -26.34 -9.51 -2.63
CA ASP A 552 -25.57 -10.72 -2.86
C ASP A 552 -24.67 -11.06 -1.68
N ILE A 553 -24.56 -12.36 -1.38
CA ILE A 553 -23.54 -12.88 -0.45
C ILE A 553 -22.18 -12.84 -1.16
N GLY A 554 -21.15 -12.32 -0.50
CA GLY A 554 -19.81 -12.15 -1.04
C GLY A 554 -19.41 -10.69 -1.22
N ALA A 555 -18.22 -10.48 -1.79
CA ALA A 555 -17.63 -9.15 -2.02
C ALA A 555 -18.19 -8.41 -3.23
N ASP A 556 -18.69 -9.16 -4.21
CA ASP A 556 -19.23 -8.70 -5.48
C ASP A 556 -20.77 -8.66 -5.46
N GLU A 557 -21.37 -7.77 -6.25
CA GLU A 557 -22.81 -7.70 -6.50
C GLU A 557 -23.06 -7.93 -8.00
N VAL A 558 -23.84 -8.94 -8.36
CA VAL A 558 -24.17 -9.25 -9.75
C VAL A 558 -25.04 -8.13 -10.32
N THR A 559 -24.45 -7.33 -11.20
CA THR A 559 -25.20 -6.33 -11.95
C THR A 559 -25.96 -6.97 -13.12
N PRO A 560 -27.24 -6.58 -13.34
CA PRO A 560 -27.95 -6.94 -14.55
C PRO A 560 -27.24 -6.31 -15.76
N GLY A 561 -26.71 -7.17 -16.64
CA GLY A 561 -25.99 -6.75 -17.86
C GLY A 561 -26.85 -6.05 -18.92
#